data_AF-A0A0R2FML9-F1
#
_entry.id   AF-A0A0R2FML9-F1
#
_cell.length_a   1.000
_cell.length_b   1.000
_cell.length_c   1.000
_cell.angle_alpha   90.00
_cell.angle_beta   90.00
_cell.angle_gamma   90.00
#
_symmetry.space_group_name_H-M   'P 1'
#
loop_
_entity.id
_entity.type
_entity.pdbx_description
1 polymer ?
#
loop_
_entity_poly.entity_id
_entity_poly.type
_entity_poly.pdbx_seq_one_letter_code
_entity_poly.pdbx_strand_id
1 'polypeptide(L)'
;MTQPELEPDEIVDQLHLPQTAAVIDSLHVAPTLLEQDMADPDSYRKKGNNPPSYTDVRSVGEVIEDEYDAFVQSLYYEGLTQIDPKELIDKFRKQLNQKLNTYVMVKNTGRAYLAVDNAGNIAV
;
A
#
# COMPACT_ATOMS: atom_id res chain seq x y z
N MET A 1 -0.88 -9.07 -28.96
CA MET A 1 0.49 -8.59 -28.73
C MET A 1 0.59 -8.35 -27.24
N THR A 2 1.49 -9.00 -26.53
CA THR A 2 1.74 -8.69 -25.12
C THR A 2 2.43 -7.33 -25.07
N GLN A 3 1.95 -6.42 -24.21
CA GLN A 3 2.60 -5.13 -24.02
C GLN A 3 4.04 -5.33 -23.51
N PRO A 4 4.98 -4.46 -23.89
CA PRO A 4 6.35 -4.50 -23.36
C PRO A 4 6.32 -4.28 -21.84
N GLU A 5 7.13 -5.03 -21.10
CA GLU A 5 7.32 -4.84 -19.66
C GLU A 5 7.94 -3.45 -19.43
N LEU A 6 7.23 -2.62 -18.65
CA LEU A 6 7.62 -1.26 -18.28
C LEU A 6 7.59 -1.14 -16.76
N GLU A 7 8.50 -0.33 -16.22
CA GLU A 7 8.49 0.00 -14.80
C GLU A 7 7.27 0.89 -14.45
N PRO A 8 6.77 0.87 -13.20
CA PRO A 8 5.63 1.69 -12.79
C PRO A 8 5.77 3.18 -13.13
N ASP A 9 6.94 3.75 -12.89
CA ASP A 9 7.25 5.16 -13.21
C ASP A 9 7.15 5.44 -14.71
N GLU A 10 7.62 4.51 -15.55
CA GLU A 10 7.54 4.64 -17.01
C GLU A 10 6.09 4.57 -17.50
N ILE A 11 5.27 3.74 -16.87
CA ILE A 11 3.83 3.63 -17.15
C ILE A 11 3.11 4.93 -16.76
N VAL A 12 3.40 5.47 -15.57
CA VAL A 12 2.84 6.74 -15.08
C VAL A 12 3.14 7.86 -16.06
N ASP A 13 4.39 7.97 -16.51
CA ASP A 13 4.81 8.98 -17.48
C ASP A 13 4.17 8.77 -18.85
N GLN A 14 4.16 7.53 -19.36
CA GLN A 14 3.60 7.20 -20.68
C GLN A 14 2.07 7.42 -20.75
N LEU A 15 1.36 7.10 -19.68
CA LEU A 15 -0.10 7.22 -19.60
C LEU A 15 -0.55 8.55 -18.99
N HIS A 16 0.39 9.45 -18.65
CA HIS A 16 0.14 10.72 -17.98
C HIS A 16 -0.70 10.58 -16.70
N LEU A 17 -0.43 9.53 -15.93
CA LEU A 17 -1.12 9.27 -14.66
C LEU A 17 -0.57 10.19 -13.56
N PRO A 18 -1.34 10.39 -12.46
CA PRO A 18 -0.81 11.09 -11.30
C PRO A 18 0.41 10.38 -10.73
N GLN A 19 1.42 11.16 -10.33
CA GLN A 19 2.59 10.67 -9.60
C GLN A 19 2.17 10.19 -8.20
N THR A 20 2.90 9.23 -7.63
CA THR A 20 2.56 8.59 -6.34
C THR A 20 2.33 9.61 -5.21
N ALA A 21 3.17 10.65 -5.12
CA ALA A 21 2.99 11.74 -4.16
C ALA A 21 1.63 12.45 -4.30
N ALA A 22 1.20 12.73 -5.54
CA ALA A 22 -0.09 13.37 -5.81
C ALA A 22 -1.28 12.45 -5.48
N VAL A 23 -1.11 11.14 -5.63
CA VAL A 23 -2.10 10.14 -5.23
C VAL A 23 -2.25 10.11 -3.71
N ILE A 24 -1.13 10.04 -2.98
CA ILE A 24 -1.12 10.08 -1.51
C ILE A 24 -1.80 11.35 -0.99
N ASP A 25 -1.48 12.52 -1.57
CA ASP A 25 -2.12 13.79 -1.22
C ASP A 25 -3.64 13.76 -1.48
N SER A 26 -4.07 13.13 -2.58
CA SER A 26 -5.48 13.01 -2.96
C SER A 26 -6.26 12.01 -2.11
N LEU A 27 -5.58 11.06 -1.46
CA LEU A 27 -6.19 10.14 -0.50
C LEU A 27 -6.49 10.82 0.85
N HIS A 28 -6.00 12.04 1.08
CA HIS A 28 -6.22 12.79 2.33
C HIS A 28 -5.83 12.01 3.60
N VAL A 29 -4.80 11.17 3.49
CA VAL A 29 -4.27 10.41 4.62
C VAL A 29 -3.49 11.34 5.54
N ALA A 30 -3.71 11.24 6.85
CA ALA A 30 -2.93 12.03 7.79
C ALA A 30 -1.42 11.65 7.70
N PRO A 31 -0.48 12.61 7.67
CA PRO A 31 0.95 12.28 7.61
C PRO A 31 1.42 11.36 8.73
N THR A 32 0.88 11.55 9.94
CA THR A 32 1.17 10.69 11.10
C THR A 32 0.68 9.26 10.94
N LEU A 33 -0.26 9.01 10.03
CA LEU A 33 -0.74 7.66 9.72
C LEU A 33 0.16 6.98 8.68
N LEU A 34 0.68 7.75 7.71
CA LEU A 34 1.64 7.25 6.71
C LEU A 34 2.89 6.65 7.38
N GLU A 35 3.34 7.26 8.48
CA GLU A 35 4.50 6.80 9.26
C GLU A 35 4.19 5.62 10.21
N GLN A 36 2.94 5.16 10.34
CA GLN A 36 2.64 4.04 11.22
C GLN A 36 3.05 2.71 10.60
N ASP A 37 3.49 1.79 11.45
CA ASP A 37 3.88 0.45 11.03
C ASP A 37 2.66 -0.45 10.89
N MET A 38 2.63 -1.23 9.81
CA MET A 38 1.72 -2.33 9.59
C MET A 38 2.46 -3.59 9.18
N ALA A 39 1.82 -4.72 9.38
CA ALA A 39 2.38 -6.02 9.06
C ALA A 39 1.36 -6.93 8.41
N ASP A 40 1.86 -7.82 7.54
CA ASP A 40 1.06 -8.92 7.03
C ASP A 40 0.68 -9.85 8.21
N PRO A 41 -0.61 -10.21 8.38
CA PRO A 41 -1.06 -11.11 9.43
C PRO A 41 -0.33 -12.45 9.45
N ASP A 42 0.06 -12.98 8.28
CA ASP A 42 0.75 -14.27 8.13
C ASP A 42 2.24 -14.20 8.50
N SER A 43 2.76 -12.99 8.72
CA SER A 43 4.13 -12.76 9.20
C SER A 43 4.28 -12.95 10.71
N TYR A 44 3.19 -13.18 11.45
CA TYR A 44 3.24 -13.38 12.89
C TYR A 44 3.90 -14.71 13.26
N ARG A 45 5.06 -14.67 13.90
CA ARG A 45 5.85 -15.87 14.22
C ARG A 45 6.50 -15.80 15.59
N LYS A 46 6.70 -16.98 16.19
CA LYS A 46 7.54 -17.16 17.39
C LYS A 46 8.78 -17.98 17.01
N LYS A 47 9.97 -17.38 17.14
CA LYS A 47 11.25 -18.06 16.83
C LYS A 47 12.05 -18.29 18.11
N GLY A 48 12.16 -19.55 18.53
CA GLY A 48 12.93 -19.94 19.72
C GLY A 48 12.42 -19.28 21.01
N ASN A 49 13.35 -18.71 21.78
CA ASN A 49 13.05 -18.01 23.05
C ASN A 49 12.66 -16.54 22.87
N ASN A 50 12.58 -16.03 21.63
CA ASN A 50 12.14 -14.66 21.40
C ASN A 50 10.63 -14.53 21.66
N PRO A 51 10.17 -13.35 22.10
CA PRO A 51 8.75 -13.05 22.13
C PRO A 51 8.15 -13.17 20.72
N PRO A 52 6.90 -13.64 20.59
CA PRO A 52 6.18 -13.59 19.32
C PRO A 52 6.19 -12.17 18.73
N SER A 53 6.35 -12.08 17.41
CA SER A 53 6.46 -10.81 16.71
C SER A 53 6.00 -10.95 15.27
N TYR A 54 5.48 -9.87 14.70
CA TYR A 54 5.43 -9.70 13.26
C TYR A 54 6.84 -9.50 12.70
N THR A 55 7.10 -10.02 11.49
CA THR A 55 8.43 -9.97 10.87
C THR A 55 8.47 -9.26 9.52
N ASP A 56 7.34 -9.16 8.82
CA ASP A 56 7.21 -8.36 7.60
C ASP A 56 6.46 -7.08 7.97
N VAL A 57 7.23 -6.07 8.39
CA VAL A 57 6.70 -4.80 8.88
C VAL A 57 7.11 -3.71 7.91
N ARG A 58 6.13 -2.93 7.47
CA ARG A 58 6.27 -1.79 6.55
C ARG A 58 5.43 -0.64 7.05
N SER A 59 5.80 0.58 6.67
CA SER A 59 4.98 1.76 6.95
C SER A 59 3.72 1.77 6.07
N VAL A 60 2.67 2.46 6.51
CA VAL A 60 1.45 2.65 5.70
C VAL A 60 1.78 3.34 4.37
N GLY A 61 2.70 4.32 4.40
CA GLY A 61 3.18 5.01 3.20
C GLY A 61 3.78 4.04 2.18
N GLU A 62 4.74 3.21 2.60
CA GLU A 62 5.36 2.20 1.72
C GLU A 62 4.32 1.24 1.12
N VAL A 63 3.34 0.80 1.91
CA VAL A 63 2.27 -0.07 1.39
C VAL A 63 1.39 0.64 0.37
N ILE A 64 1.09 1.93 0.54
CA ILE A 64 0.33 2.71 -0.44
C ILE A 64 1.13 2.87 -1.74
N GLU A 65 2.44 3.11 -1.65
CA GLU A 65 3.34 3.24 -2.80
C GLU A 65 3.40 1.90 -3.58
N ASP A 66 3.71 0.79 -2.90
CA ASP A 66 3.75 -0.56 -3.49
C ASP A 66 2.44 -0.93 -4.19
N GLU A 67 1.29 -0.62 -3.56
CA GLU A 67 -0.02 -0.92 -4.13
C GLU A 67 -0.37 -0.03 -5.33
N TYR A 68 0.11 1.22 -5.34
CA TYR A 68 -0.09 2.10 -6.49
C TYR A 68 0.72 1.61 -7.70
N ASP A 69 1.96 1.20 -7.47
CA ASP A 69 2.84 0.63 -8.50
C ASP A 69 2.23 -0.64 -9.11
N ALA A 70 1.75 -1.55 -8.26
CA ALA A 70 1.06 -2.76 -8.72
C ALA A 70 -0.24 -2.43 -9.48
N PHE A 71 -0.96 -1.40 -9.04
CA PHE A 71 -2.18 -0.96 -9.69
C PHE A 71 -1.93 -0.38 -11.09
N VAL A 72 -0.94 0.50 -11.27
CA VAL A 72 -0.60 1.06 -12.60
C VAL A 72 -0.08 -0.01 -13.55
N GLN A 73 0.69 -0.98 -13.04
CA GLN A 73 1.11 -2.15 -13.81
C GLN A 73 -0.10 -2.97 -14.30
N SER A 74 -1.08 -3.25 -13.42
CA SER A 74 -2.30 -3.97 -13.80
C SER A 74 -3.09 -3.21 -14.88
N LEU A 75 -3.29 -1.90 -14.71
CA LEU A 75 -3.97 -1.06 -15.71
C LEU A 75 -3.27 -1.15 -17.07
N TYR A 76 -1.94 -1.06 -17.05
CA TYR A 76 -1.15 -1.16 -18.26
C TYR A 76 -1.36 -2.51 -18.93
N TYR A 77 -1.16 -3.64 -18.23
CA TYR A 77 -1.33 -4.99 -18.79
C TYR A 77 -2.76 -5.32 -19.25
N GLU A 78 -3.77 -4.67 -18.67
CA GLU A 78 -5.17 -4.77 -19.11
C GLU A 78 -5.44 -3.99 -20.41
N GLY A 79 -4.47 -3.22 -20.91
CA GLY A 79 -4.60 -2.43 -22.13
C GLY A 79 -5.33 -1.10 -21.92
N LEU A 80 -5.47 -0.63 -20.67
CA LEU A 80 -6.05 0.68 -20.39
C LEU A 80 -5.04 1.77 -20.74
N THR A 81 -5.35 2.54 -21.78
CA THR A 81 -4.48 3.61 -22.30
C THR A 81 -4.95 5.01 -21.93
N GLN A 82 -6.19 5.15 -21.47
CA GLN A 82 -6.78 6.42 -21.06
C GLN A 82 -7.73 6.19 -19.88
N ILE A 83 -7.53 6.94 -18.81
CA ILE A 83 -8.38 6.93 -17.62
C ILE A 83 -8.43 8.35 -17.05
N ASP A 84 -9.61 8.79 -16.62
CA ASP A 84 -9.73 10.09 -15.96
C ASP A 84 -9.01 10.04 -14.60
N PRO A 85 -8.21 11.05 -14.22
CA PRO A 85 -7.48 11.04 -12.96
C PRO A 85 -8.36 10.84 -11.71
N LYS A 86 -9.60 11.36 -11.71
CA LYS A 86 -10.51 11.15 -10.57
C LYS A 86 -11.02 9.72 -10.53
N GLU A 87 -11.38 9.16 -11.67
CA GLU A 87 -11.80 7.76 -11.76
C GLU A 87 -10.66 6.81 -11.35
N LEU A 88 -9.43 7.13 -11.74
CA LEU A 88 -8.23 6.41 -11.33
C LEU A 88 -8.07 6.43 -9.81
N ILE A 89 -8.13 7.60 -9.18
CA ILE A 89 -8.01 7.75 -7.73
C ILE A 89 -9.13 7.01 -7.00
N ASP A 90 -10.38 7.07 -7.49
CA ASP A 90 -11.51 6.38 -6.87
C ASP A 90 -11.37 4.85 -6.96
N LYS A 91 -10.91 4.33 -8.11
CA LYS A 91 -10.62 2.90 -8.29
C LYS A 91 -9.49 2.45 -7.37
N PHE A 92 -8.39 3.19 -7.36
CA PHE A 92 -7.25 2.91 -6.51
C PHE A 92 -7.65 2.94 -5.04
N ARG A 93 -8.35 3.98 -4.57
CA ARG A 93 -8.87 4.09 -3.21
C ARG A 93 -9.70 2.87 -2.80
N LYS A 94 -10.58 2.40 -3.70
CA LYS A 94 -11.40 1.21 -3.42
C LYS A 94 -10.56 -0.05 -3.25
N GLN A 95 -9.59 -0.28 -4.14
CA GLN A 95 -8.68 -1.42 -4.07
C GLN A 95 -7.79 -1.34 -2.82
N LEU A 96 -7.20 -0.17 -2.58
CA LEU A 96 -6.36 0.11 -1.43
C LEU A 96 -7.11 -0.13 -0.11
N ASN A 97 -8.35 0.34 0.02
CA ASN A 97 -9.16 0.06 1.21
C ASN A 97 -9.42 -1.44 1.41
N GLN A 98 -9.65 -2.21 0.34
CA GLN A 98 -9.80 -3.67 0.47
C GLN A 98 -8.51 -4.31 0.98
N LYS A 99 -7.38 -3.83 0.47
CA LYS A 99 -6.05 -4.33 0.84
C LYS A 99 -5.65 -3.94 2.25
N LEU A 100 -5.80 -2.67 2.64
CA LEU A 100 -5.49 -2.15 3.98
C LEU A 100 -6.26 -2.89 5.09
N ASN A 101 -7.49 -3.32 4.82
CA ASN A 101 -8.27 -4.13 5.76
C ASN A 101 -7.69 -5.54 6.02
N THR A 102 -6.73 -5.99 5.22
CA THR A 102 -6.04 -7.27 5.44
C THR A 102 -4.81 -7.14 6.31
N TYR A 103 -4.26 -5.93 6.46
CA TYR A 103 -3.07 -5.67 7.26
C TYR A 103 -3.40 -5.47 8.74
N VAL A 104 -2.40 -5.73 9.59
CA VAL A 104 -2.48 -5.49 11.03
C VAL A 104 -1.56 -4.34 11.37
N MET A 105 -2.09 -3.30 12.00
CA MET A 105 -1.27 -2.23 12.57
C MET A 105 -0.45 -2.75 13.74
N VAL A 106 0.83 -2.45 13.73
CA VAL A 106 1.77 -2.91 14.74
C VAL A 106 2.50 -1.74 15.38
N LYS A 107 3.02 -1.97 16.58
CA LYS A 107 3.93 -1.05 17.26
C LYS A 107 5.23 -1.76 17.60
N ASN A 108 6.34 -1.07 17.41
CA ASN A 108 7.64 -1.52 17.88
C ASN A 108 7.74 -1.34 19.40
N THR A 109 7.97 -2.44 20.12
CA THR A 109 8.16 -2.45 21.58
C THR A 109 9.64 -2.47 22.00
N GLY A 110 10.56 -2.31 21.04
CA GLY A 110 12.00 -2.45 21.20
C GLY A 110 12.50 -3.90 21.20
N ARG A 111 11.60 -4.88 21.33
CA ARG A 111 11.94 -6.33 21.32
C ARG A 111 11.10 -7.15 20.35
N ALA A 112 9.97 -6.61 19.92
CA ALA A 112 9.01 -7.23 19.02
C ALA A 112 8.09 -6.16 18.42
N TYR A 113 7.53 -6.47 17.27
CA TYR A 113 6.38 -5.79 16.69
C TYR A 113 5.11 -6.53 17.12
N LEU A 114 4.23 -5.83 17.81
CA LEU A 114 2.98 -6.39 18.33
C LEU A 114 1.80 -5.60 17.79
N ALA A 115 0.67 -6.28 17.62
CA ALA A 115 -0.57 -5.63 17.19
C ALA A 115 -0.94 -4.50 18.16
N VAL A 116 -1.52 -3.43 17.62
CA VAL A 116 -2.07 -2.34 18.41
C VAL A 116 -3.49 -2.72 18.81
N ASP A 117 -3.75 -2.88 20.11
CA ASP A 117 -5.02 -3.38 20.67
C ASP A 117 -6.28 -2.53 20.32
N ASN A 118 -6.11 -1.36 19.69
CA ASN A 118 -7.17 -0.47 19.21
C ASN A 118 -6.75 0.26 17.93
N ALA A 119 -6.04 -0.42 17.03
CA ALA A 119 -5.87 0.14 15.69
C ALA A 119 -7.25 0.21 15.03
N GLY A 120 -7.78 1.42 14.85
CA GLY A 120 -8.90 1.62 13.95
C GLY A 120 -8.55 1.08 12.57
N ASN A 121 -9.55 0.61 11.82
CA ASN A 121 -9.34 0.26 10.42
C ASN A 121 -8.83 1.51 9.68
N ILE A 122 -7.71 1.38 8.97
CA ILE A 122 -7.26 2.44 8.07
C ILE A 122 -8.21 2.44 6.89
N ALA A 123 -8.92 3.55 6.75
CA ALA A 123 -9.73 3.85 5.58
C ALA A 123 -9.26 5.16 4.97
N VAL A 124 -9.11 5.14 3.65
CA VAL A 124 -8.66 6.26 2.81
C VAL A 124 -9.71 6.64 1.79
#